data_AF-A0AAV0JIS7-F1
#
_entry.id   AF-A0AAV0JIS7-F1
#
_cell.length_a   1.000
_cell.length_b   1.000
_cell.length_c   1.000
_cell.angle_alpha   90.00
_cell.angle_beta   90.00
_cell.angle_gamma   90.00
#
_symmetry.space_group_name_H-M   'P 1'
#
loop_
_entity.id
_entity.type
_entity.pdbx_description
1 polymer ?
#
loop_
_entity_poly.entity_id
_entity_poly.type
_entity_poly.pdbx_seq_one_letter_code
_entity_poly.pdbx_strand_id
1 'polypeptide(L)'
;MDPKLTEVSQYFERFKAACVREDIDTSANLLSQLKVSLTSFRSLPPLFEVTPNSVQELTIARDIYEHAVLLSVKMGDQDAFERDFFQLKPYYTDARKRLPPSPQEHMILGLNLLRLLVQNRIAEFHTELELLPAESLEDPCIKHAVELEQSFMEGAYNRVLTAKQTVPNQSYDYFMDLLAKTEHPEWEIKDGSVVFQKAKETAPCKEIPSLQLINQTLSYARELERIV
;
A
#
# COMPACT_ATOMS: atom_id res chain seq x y z
N MET A 1 20.47 -32.03 -0.49
CA MET A 1 19.93 -30.90 0.30
C MET A 1 21.03 -29.87 0.39
N ASP A 2 20.83 -28.70 -0.21
CA ASP A 2 21.84 -27.63 -0.13
C ASP A 2 21.96 -27.14 1.32
N PRO A 3 23.16 -27.13 1.92
CA PRO A 3 23.35 -26.77 3.33
C PRO A 3 22.87 -25.33 3.62
N LYS A 4 22.99 -24.44 2.64
CA LYS A 4 22.52 -23.05 2.72
C LYS A 4 21.00 -22.94 2.81
N LEU A 5 20.27 -23.80 2.10
CA LEU A 5 18.81 -23.80 2.13
C LEU A 5 18.31 -24.21 3.52
N THR A 6 18.94 -25.22 4.12
CA THR A 6 18.61 -25.68 5.48
C THR A 6 18.91 -24.60 6.52
N GLU A 7 20.02 -23.88 6.38
CA GLU A 7 20.36 -22.76 7.26
C GLU A 7 19.32 -21.64 7.16
N VAL A 8 18.96 -21.20 5.95
CA VAL A 8 17.93 -20.17 5.74
C VAL A 8 16.57 -20.61 6.29
N SER A 9 16.16 -21.86 6.10
CA SER A 9 14.93 -22.38 6.70
C SER A 9 14.95 -22.34 8.23
N GLN A 10 16.08 -22.66 8.86
CA GLN A 10 16.21 -22.56 10.33
C GLN A 10 16.12 -21.12 10.83
N TYR A 11 16.79 -20.17 10.14
CA TYR A 11 16.65 -18.75 10.45
C TYR A 11 15.22 -18.25 10.24
N PHE A 12 14.54 -18.73 9.20
CA PHE A 12 13.16 -18.37 8.92
C PHE A 12 12.19 -18.87 10.01
N GLU A 13 12.36 -20.09 10.50
CA GLU A 13 11.55 -20.60 11.62
C GLU A 13 11.79 -19.81 12.92
N ARG A 14 13.04 -19.39 13.18
CA ARG A 14 13.35 -18.49 14.31
C ARG A 14 12.69 -17.13 14.14
N PHE A 15 12.66 -16.60 12.92
CA PHE A 15 12.00 -15.35 12.58
C PHE A 15 10.48 -15.45 12.78
N LYS A 16 9.83 -16.53 12.30
CA LYS A 16 8.41 -16.78 12.57
C LYS A 16 8.11 -16.81 14.07
N ALA A 17 8.94 -17.52 14.84
CA ALA A 17 8.78 -17.58 16.29
C ALA A 17 8.94 -16.19 16.95
N ALA A 18 9.84 -15.33 16.47
CA ALA A 18 10.00 -13.96 16.94
C ALA A 18 8.78 -13.09 16.58
N CYS A 19 8.23 -13.22 15.36
CA CYS A 19 7.03 -12.52 14.92
C CYS A 19 5.78 -12.89 15.74
N VAL A 20 5.66 -14.16 16.16
CA VAL A 20 4.59 -14.63 17.05
C VAL A 20 4.75 -14.09 18.47
N ARG A 21 6.00 -13.93 18.93
CA ARG A 21 6.32 -13.35 20.25
C ARG A 21 6.26 -11.83 20.29
N GLU A 22 5.96 -11.19 19.17
CA GLU A 22 5.89 -9.72 18.99
C GLU A 22 7.16 -8.97 19.39
N ASP A 23 8.31 -9.65 19.29
CA ASP A 23 9.61 -9.04 19.55
C ASP A 23 10.11 -8.37 18.26
N ILE A 24 9.83 -7.07 18.14
CA ILE A 24 10.10 -6.27 16.94
C ILE A 24 11.60 -6.16 16.67
N ASP A 25 12.41 -5.90 17.70
CA ASP A 25 13.84 -5.64 17.54
C ASP A 25 14.59 -6.89 17.08
N THR A 26 14.27 -8.06 17.66
CA THR A 26 14.89 -9.31 17.23
C THR A 26 14.39 -9.74 15.85
N SER A 27 13.11 -9.49 15.54
CA SER A 27 12.54 -9.75 14.22
C SER A 27 13.21 -8.90 13.14
N ALA A 28 13.43 -7.60 13.38
CA ALA A 28 14.10 -6.71 12.45
C ALA A 28 15.57 -7.12 12.19
N ASN A 29 16.29 -7.49 13.25
CA ASN A 29 17.66 -8.00 13.13
C ASN A 29 17.72 -9.31 12.35
N LEU A 30 16.83 -10.27 12.64
CA LEU A 30 16.74 -11.54 11.92
C LEU A 30 16.36 -11.34 10.45
N LEU A 31 15.43 -10.42 10.17
CA LEU A 31 15.04 -10.06 8.81
C LEU A 31 16.22 -9.49 8.02
N SER A 32 17.05 -8.63 8.63
CA SER A 32 18.25 -8.11 7.96
C SER A 32 19.23 -9.22 7.58
N GLN A 33 19.46 -10.19 8.48
CA GLN A 33 20.31 -11.34 8.22
C GLN A 33 19.73 -12.25 7.13
N LEU A 34 18.41 -12.48 7.15
CA LEU A 34 17.71 -13.24 6.12
C LEU A 34 17.81 -12.56 4.75
N LYS A 35 17.60 -11.24 4.67
CA LYS A 35 17.75 -10.46 3.42
C LYS A 35 19.17 -10.58 2.86
N VAL A 36 20.21 -10.54 3.71
CA VAL A 36 21.60 -10.76 3.28
C VAL A 36 21.80 -12.19 2.75
N SER A 37 21.32 -13.20 3.48
CA SER A 37 21.43 -14.60 3.04
C SER A 37 20.72 -14.86 1.72
N LEU A 38 19.57 -14.20 1.48
CA LEU A 38 18.82 -14.29 0.23
C LEU A 38 19.64 -13.80 -0.98
N THR A 39 20.50 -12.78 -0.82
CA THR A 39 21.34 -12.28 -1.93
C THR A 39 22.29 -13.32 -2.52
N SER A 40 22.58 -14.40 -1.78
CA SER A 40 23.46 -15.47 -2.24
C SER A 40 22.81 -16.44 -3.23
N PHE A 41 21.47 -16.42 -3.34
CA PHE A 41 20.72 -17.29 -4.25
C PHE A 41 20.65 -16.70 -5.66
N ARG A 42 21.05 -17.48 -6.67
CA ARG A 42 21.03 -17.08 -8.09
C ARG A 42 19.67 -17.25 -8.76
N SER A 43 18.75 -17.96 -8.11
CA SER A 43 17.38 -18.19 -8.58
C SER A 43 16.46 -16.98 -8.36
N LEU A 44 16.87 -16.01 -7.53
CA LEU A 44 16.09 -14.83 -7.21
C LEU A 44 16.13 -13.78 -8.34
N PRO A 45 15.17 -12.82 -8.35
CA PRO A 45 15.26 -11.66 -9.23
C PRO A 45 16.61 -10.95 -9.02
N PRO A 46 17.36 -10.58 -10.08
CA PRO A 46 16.96 -10.49 -11.49
C PRO A 46 17.31 -11.71 -12.37
N LEU A 47 18.03 -12.71 -11.86
CA LEU A 47 18.67 -13.73 -12.70
C LEU A 47 17.72 -14.90 -13.05
N PHE A 48 16.80 -15.26 -12.14
CA PHE A 48 15.83 -16.34 -12.34
C PHE A 48 16.43 -17.66 -12.89
N GLU A 49 17.69 -17.95 -12.53
CA GLU A 49 18.40 -19.15 -12.99
C GLU A 49 17.65 -20.41 -12.53
N VAL A 50 17.47 -21.36 -13.46
CA VAL A 50 16.77 -22.62 -13.17
C VAL A 50 17.75 -23.56 -12.49
N THR A 51 17.83 -23.46 -11.17
CA THR A 51 18.50 -24.43 -10.30
C THR A 51 17.55 -25.56 -9.90
N PRO A 52 18.04 -26.76 -9.54
CA PRO A 52 17.18 -27.87 -9.09
C PRO A 52 16.36 -27.53 -7.84
N ASN A 53 16.81 -26.58 -7.02
CA ASN A 53 16.11 -26.09 -5.82
C ASN A 53 15.42 -24.72 -6.02
N SER A 54 15.36 -24.21 -7.26
CA SER A 54 14.85 -22.87 -7.57
C SER A 54 13.43 -22.61 -7.04
N VAL A 55 12.54 -23.61 -7.13
CA VAL A 55 11.16 -23.50 -6.62
C VAL A 55 11.15 -23.31 -5.11
N GLN A 56 11.99 -24.04 -4.37
CA GLN A 56 12.06 -23.96 -2.91
C GLN A 56 12.69 -22.64 -2.46
N GLU A 57 13.76 -22.20 -3.13
CA GLU A 57 14.41 -20.91 -2.88
C GLU A 57 13.46 -19.73 -3.10
N LEU A 58 12.72 -19.75 -4.22
CA LEU A 58 11.72 -18.73 -4.54
C LEU A 58 10.54 -18.73 -3.55
N THR A 59 10.08 -19.92 -3.13
CA THR A 59 8.99 -20.05 -2.15
C THR A 59 9.42 -19.48 -0.80
N ILE A 60 10.60 -19.85 -0.30
CA ILE A 60 11.11 -19.33 0.98
C ILE A 60 11.34 -17.82 0.91
N ALA A 61 11.89 -17.31 -0.20
CA ALA A 61 12.09 -15.88 -0.38
C ALA A 61 10.76 -15.11 -0.36
N ARG A 62 9.74 -15.61 -1.09
CA ARG A 62 8.38 -15.06 -1.05
C ARG A 62 7.86 -15.03 0.38
N ASP A 63 7.87 -16.18 1.07
CA ASP A 63 7.31 -16.29 2.42
C ASP A 63 8.05 -15.36 3.42
N ILE A 64 9.37 -15.17 3.28
CA ILE A 64 10.14 -14.21 4.08
C ILE A 64 9.65 -12.78 3.85
N TYR A 65 9.49 -12.37 2.58
CA TYR A 65 9.01 -11.02 2.26
C TYR A 65 7.55 -10.80 2.67
N GLU A 66 6.70 -11.82 2.58
CA GLU A 66 5.32 -11.76 3.09
C GLU A 66 5.29 -11.43 4.59
N HIS A 67 6.14 -12.10 5.37
CA HIS A 67 6.26 -11.83 6.81
C HIS A 67 6.96 -10.49 7.10
N ALA A 68 7.87 -10.04 6.22
CA ALA A 68 8.52 -8.74 6.33
C ALA A 68 7.53 -7.58 6.16
N VAL A 69 6.62 -7.71 5.20
CA VAL A 69 5.51 -6.76 4.98
C VAL A 69 4.61 -6.71 6.20
N LEU A 70 4.21 -7.86 6.75
CA LEU A 70 3.39 -7.93 7.97
C LEU A 70 4.09 -7.33 9.19
N LEU A 71 5.41 -7.56 9.34
CA LEU A 71 6.20 -6.94 10.39
C LEU A 71 6.22 -5.41 10.25
N SER A 72 6.35 -4.90 9.03
CA SER A 72 6.34 -3.46 8.75
C SER A 72 5.01 -2.81 9.16
N VAL A 73 3.87 -3.51 8.95
CA VAL A 73 2.56 -3.07 9.46
C VAL A 73 2.56 -3.00 10.98
N LYS A 74 3.08 -4.02 11.68
CA LYS A 74 3.17 -4.02 13.15
C LYS A 74 4.05 -2.89 13.69
N MET A 75 5.13 -2.55 12.98
CA MET A 75 6.01 -1.43 13.32
C MET A 75 5.38 -0.07 13.01
N GLY A 76 4.34 -0.04 12.17
CA GLY A 76 3.74 1.19 11.65
C GLY A 76 4.61 1.93 10.64
N ASP A 77 5.66 1.30 10.11
CA ASP A 77 6.57 1.91 9.13
C ASP A 77 6.05 1.66 7.70
N GLN A 78 5.38 2.68 7.14
CA GLN A 78 4.84 2.63 5.78
C GLN A 78 5.91 2.59 4.70
N ASP A 79 7.06 3.24 4.93
CA ASP A 79 8.14 3.27 3.96
C ASP A 79 8.82 1.89 3.91
N ALA A 80 8.99 1.23 5.06
CA ALA A 80 9.44 -0.16 5.12
C ALA A 80 8.47 -1.12 4.43
N PHE A 81 7.16 -0.94 4.67
CA PHE A 81 6.13 -1.71 3.99
C PHE A 81 6.27 -1.58 2.48
N GLU A 82 6.38 -0.36 1.96
CA GLU A 82 6.46 -0.10 0.52
C GLU A 82 7.70 -0.77 -0.10
N ARG A 83 8.87 -0.63 0.55
CA ARG A 83 10.11 -1.26 0.09
C ARG A 83 9.98 -2.79 0.05
N ASP A 84 9.47 -3.39 1.11
CA ASP A 84 9.36 -4.84 1.23
C ASP A 84 8.28 -5.41 0.30
N PHE A 85 7.19 -4.66 0.09
CA PHE A 85 6.16 -5.00 -0.89
C PHE A 85 6.69 -4.96 -2.34
N PHE A 86 7.48 -3.95 -2.70
CA PHE A 86 8.10 -3.90 -4.03
C PHE A 86 9.11 -5.04 -4.26
N GLN A 87 9.78 -5.51 -3.22
CA GLN A 87 10.62 -6.70 -3.30
C GLN A 87 9.80 -7.98 -3.45
N LEU A 88 8.61 -8.04 -2.85
CA LEU A 88 7.67 -9.16 -2.95
C LEU A 88 6.94 -9.21 -4.32
N LYS A 89 6.65 -8.07 -4.94
CA LYS A 89 5.83 -7.97 -6.15
C LYS A 89 6.30 -8.85 -7.33
N PRO A 90 7.61 -8.95 -7.67
CA PRO A 90 8.09 -9.84 -8.73
C PRO A 90 7.77 -11.32 -8.50
N TYR A 91 7.61 -11.75 -7.25
CA TYR A 91 7.24 -13.13 -6.94
C TYR A 91 5.77 -13.43 -7.29
N TYR A 92 4.89 -12.42 -7.22
CA TYR A 92 3.48 -12.55 -7.61
C TYR A 92 3.24 -12.35 -9.11
N THR A 93 4.04 -11.52 -9.78
CA THR A 93 3.87 -11.27 -11.23
C THR A 93 4.68 -12.25 -12.08
N ASP A 94 6.00 -12.34 -11.84
CA ASP A 94 6.94 -12.99 -12.76
C ASP A 94 7.10 -14.47 -12.41
N ALA A 95 7.16 -14.79 -11.10
CA ALA A 95 7.33 -16.16 -10.62
C ALA A 95 6.02 -16.97 -10.59
N ARG A 96 4.86 -16.37 -10.91
CA ARG A 96 3.54 -17.03 -10.93
C ARG A 96 3.47 -18.25 -11.84
N LYS A 97 4.30 -18.29 -12.90
CA LYS A 97 4.38 -19.44 -13.82
C LYS A 97 5.09 -20.65 -13.20
N ARG A 98 5.90 -20.45 -12.16
CA ARG A 98 6.76 -21.47 -11.54
C ARG A 98 6.32 -21.82 -10.10
N LEU A 99 5.56 -20.94 -9.45
CA LEU A 99 5.13 -21.07 -8.06
C LEU A 99 3.61 -21.24 -7.95
N PRO A 100 3.12 -22.04 -6.99
CA PRO A 100 1.72 -22.02 -6.63
C PRO A 100 1.34 -20.70 -5.91
N PRO A 101 0.10 -20.23 -6.04
CA PRO A 101 -0.38 -19.03 -5.35
C PRO A 101 -0.28 -19.18 -3.83
N SER A 102 0.07 -18.10 -3.14
CA SER A 102 0.15 -18.09 -1.67
C SER A 102 -1.23 -17.83 -1.07
N PRO A 103 -1.62 -18.49 0.04
CA PRO A 103 -2.87 -18.17 0.73
C PRO A 103 -2.89 -16.76 1.33
N GLN A 104 -1.72 -16.13 1.53
CA GLN A 104 -1.59 -14.78 2.10
C GLN A 104 -1.52 -13.67 1.02
N GLU A 105 -1.51 -14.05 -0.26
CA GLU A 105 -1.34 -13.13 -1.38
C GLU A 105 -2.45 -12.06 -1.42
N HIS A 106 -3.72 -12.48 -1.41
CA HIS A 106 -4.87 -11.57 -1.45
C HIS A 106 -4.92 -10.62 -0.25
N MET A 107 -4.54 -11.13 0.93
CA MET A 107 -4.46 -10.33 2.15
C MET A 107 -3.37 -9.24 2.05
N ILE A 108 -2.18 -9.57 1.54
CA ILE A 108 -1.08 -8.60 1.39
C ILE A 108 -1.40 -7.58 0.30
N LEU A 109 -2.04 -8.01 -0.79
CA LEU A 109 -2.53 -7.12 -1.83
C LEU A 109 -3.56 -6.14 -1.29
N GLY A 110 -4.53 -6.63 -0.50
CA GLY A 110 -5.50 -5.74 0.15
C GLY A 110 -4.86 -4.78 1.16
N LEU A 111 -3.83 -5.20 1.91
CA LEU A 111 -3.03 -4.28 2.74
C LEU A 111 -2.35 -3.19 1.90
N ASN A 112 -1.78 -3.54 0.74
CA ASN A 112 -1.18 -2.55 -0.15
C ASN A 112 -2.23 -1.58 -0.70
N LEU A 113 -3.42 -2.06 -1.07
CA LEU A 113 -4.54 -1.22 -1.48
C LEU A 113 -4.93 -0.24 -0.38
N LEU A 114 -5.08 -0.70 0.86
CA LEU A 114 -5.36 0.17 2.02
C LEU A 114 -4.26 1.21 2.25
N ARG A 115 -2.98 0.84 2.11
CA ARG A 115 -1.86 1.78 2.18
C ARG A 115 -2.00 2.88 1.13
N LEU A 116 -2.32 2.53 -0.12
CA LEU A 116 -2.48 3.51 -1.19
C LEU A 116 -3.64 4.48 -0.92
N LEU A 117 -4.73 4.00 -0.31
CA LEU A 117 -5.83 4.86 0.16
C LEU A 117 -5.38 5.83 1.25
N VAL A 118 -4.65 5.33 2.26
CA VAL A 118 -4.09 6.19 3.33
C VAL A 118 -3.18 7.28 2.78
N GLN A 119 -2.37 6.95 1.77
CA GLN A 119 -1.45 7.89 1.11
C GLN A 119 -2.15 8.80 0.08
N ASN A 120 -3.46 8.65 -0.13
CA ASN A 120 -4.23 9.35 -1.15
C ASN A 120 -3.67 9.17 -2.58
N ARG A 121 -3.09 7.99 -2.87
CA ARG A 121 -2.51 7.63 -4.17
C ARG A 121 -3.52 6.84 -5.01
N ILE A 122 -4.68 7.45 -5.26
CA ILE A 122 -5.84 6.81 -5.92
C ILE A 122 -5.51 6.32 -7.34
N ALA A 123 -4.67 7.05 -8.08
CA ALA A 123 -4.25 6.62 -9.42
C ALA A 123 -3.49 5.27 -9.39
N GLU A 124 -2.61 5.09 -8.40
CA GLU A 124 -1.87 3.84 -8.24
C GLU A 124 -2.75 2.73 -7.70
N PHE A 125 -3.72 3.06 -6.84
CA PHE A 125 -4.73 2.12 -6.39
C PHE A 125 -5.47 1.48 -7.58
N HIS A 126 -5.99 2.29 -8.51
CA HIS A 126 -6.66 1.75 -9.71
C HIS A 126 -5.69 1.03 -10.65
N THR A 127 -4.44 1.47 -10.74
CA THR A 127 -3.40 0.77 -11.53
C THR A 127 -3.13 -0.63 -10.97
N GLU A 128 -3.00 -0.76 -9.64
CA GLU A 128 -2.81 -2.06 -8.99
C GLU A 128 -4.06 -2.94 -9.14
N LEU A 129 -5.27 -2.37 -9.04
CA LEU A 129 -6.52 -3.12 -9.26
C LEU A 129 -6.62 -3.68 -10.68
N GLU A 130 -6.20 -2.92 -11.70
CA GLU A 130 -6.22 -3.37 -13.10
C GLU A 130 -5.26 -4.56 -13.34
N LEU A 131 -4.16 -4.63 -12.60
CA LEU A 131 -3.21 -5.74 -12.69
C LEU A 131 -3.73 -7.04 -12.07
N LEU A 132 -4.76 -6.96 -11.21
CA LEU A 132 -5.31 -8.14 -10.55
C LEU A 132 -6.24 -8.92 -11.49
N PRO A 133 -6.18 -10.27 -11.46
CA PRO A 133 -7.10 -11.09 -12.24
C PRO A 133 -8.51 -11.03 -11.64
N ALA A 134 -9.53 -11.18 -12.47
CA ALA A 134 -10.92 -11.00 -12.07
C ALA A 134 -11.35 -11.92 -10.90
N GLU A 135 -10.77 -13.13 -10.81
CA GLU A 135 -11.06 -14.07 -9.73
C GLU A 135 -10.60 -13.57 -8.36
N SER A 136 -9.60 -12.68 -8.32
CA SER A 136 -9.07 -12.12 -7.08
C SER A 136 -9.89 -10.93 -6.56
N LEU A 137 -10.71 -10.30 -7.41
CA LEU A 137 -11.57 -9.18 -7.01
C LEU A 137 -12.74 -9.64 -6.13
N GLU A 138 -13.12 -10.92 -6.21
CA GLU A 138 -14.14 -11.52 -5.36
C GLU A 138 -13.63 -11.84 -3.94
N ASP A 139 -12.32 -11.75 -3.71
CA ASP A 139 -11.76 -12.03 -2.38
C ASP A 139 -12.21 -10.96 -1.36
N PRO A 140 -12.66 -11.37 -0.15
CA PRO A 140 -13.13 -10.44 0.87
C PRO A 140 -12.12 -9.34 1.23
N CYS A 141 -10.82 -9.63 1.18
CA CYS A 141 -9.75 -8.69 1.55
C CYS A 141 -9.64 -7.54 0.55
N ILE A 142 -9.74 -7.84 -0.74
CA ILE A 142 -9.64 -6.86 -1.83
C ILE A 142 -10.96 -6.10 -1.97
N LYS A 143 -12.09 -6.82 -1.92
CA LYS A 143 -13.42 -6.22 -1.96
C LYS A 143 -13.61 -5.17 -0.86
N HIS A 144 -13.12 -5.46 0.35
CA HIS A 144 -13.17 -4.50 1.44
C HIS A 144 -12.45 -3.19 1.13
N ALA A 145 -11.25 -3.25 0.52
CA ALA A 145 -10.51 -2.06 0.14
C ALA A 145 -11.22 -1.26 -0.97
N VAL A 146 -11.85 -1.95 -1.93
CA VAL A 146 -12.63 -1.31 -3.01
C VAL A 146 -13.90 -0.63 -2.47
N GLU A 147 -14.64 -1.29 -1.59
CA GLU A 147 -15.84 -0.71 -0.96
C GLU A 147 -15.52 0.51 -0.10
N LEU A 148 -14.36 0.51 0.56
CA LEU A 148 -13.85 1.66 1.29
C LEU A 148 -13.53 2.83 0.37
N GLU A 149 -12.78 2.57 -0.72
CA GLU A 149 -12.44 3.58 -1.73
C GLU A 149 -13.70 4.21 -2.33
N GLN A 150 -14.69 3.38 -2.71
CA GLN A 150 -15.98 3.86 -3.19
C GLN A 150 -16.71 4.69 -2.13
N SER A 151 -16.69 4.27 -0.86
CA SER A 151 -17.33 5.02 0.23
C SER A 151 -16.68 6.39 0.44
N PHE A 152 -15.36 6.50 0.25
CA PHE A 152 -14.66 7.78 0.27
C PHE A 152 -15.05 8.67 -0.90
N MET A 153 -15.14 8.12 -2.12
CA MET A 153 -15.60 8.87 -3.30
C MET A 153 -17.05 9.37 -3.16
N GLU A 154 -17.93 8.56 -2.59
CA GLU A 154 -19.34 8.92 -2.34
C GLU A 154 -19.50 9.88 -1.13
N GLY A 155 -18.46 10.07 -0.31
CA GLY A 155 -18.53 10.82 0.94
C GLY A 155 -19.39 10.13 2.01
N ALA A 156 -19.58 8.82 1.92
CA ALA A 156 -20.47 8.04 2.77
C ALA A 156 -19.75 7.53 4.04
N TYR A 157 -19.30 8.44 4.91
CA TYR A 157 -18.49 8.12 6.10
C TYR A 157 -19.12 7.11 7.07
N ASN A 158 -20.45 7.06 7.14
CA ASN A 158 -21.15 6.04 7.94
C ASN A 158 -20.78 4.62 7.50
N ARG A 159 -20.55 4.40 6.20
CA ARG A 159 -20.12 3.11 5.64
C ARG A 159 -18.68 2.78 6.02
N VAL A 160 -17.80 3.78 6.07
CA VAL A 160 -16.40 3.63 6.51
C VAL A 160 -16.34 3.20 7.98
N LEU A 161 -17.18 3.81 8.83
CA LEU A 161 -17.28 3.43 10.24
C LEU A 161 -17.81 2.00 10.44
N THR A 162 -18.77 1.56 9.61
CA THR A 162 -19.22 0.16 9.64
C THR A 162 -18.16 -0.78 9.08
N ALA A 163 -17.43 -0.37 8.04
CA ALA A 163 -16.36 -1.15 7.44
C ALA A 163 -15.22 -1.41 8.44
N LYS A 164 -14.90 -0.43 9.29
CA LYS A 164 -13.96 -0.61 10.41
C LYS A 164 -14.40 -1.71 11.40
N GLN A 165 -15.69 -2.03 11.50
CA GLN A 165 -16.17 -3.12 12.35
C GLN A 165 -16.17 -4.47 11.64
N THR A 166 -16.20 -4.48 10.30
CA THR A 166 -16.29 -5.69 9.46
C THR A 166 -14.95 -6.04 8.81
N VAL A 167 -13.85 -5.70 9.48
CA VAL A 167 -12.49 -5.89 8.95
C VAL A 167 -12.20 -7.40 8.77
N PRO A 168 -11.79 -7.87 7.57
CA PRO A 168 -11.53 -9.29 7.33
C PRO A 168 -10.33 -9.85 8.10
N ASN A 169 -9.32 -9.02 8.40
CA ASN A 169 -8.08 -9.44 9.04
C ASN A 169 -7.55 -8.38 10.02
N GLN A 170 -7.08 -8.80 11.19
CA GLN A 170 -6.54 -7.93 12.24
C GLN A 170 -5.38 -7.03 11.76
N SER A 171 -4.62 -7.45 10.75
CA SER A 171 -3.52 -6.65 10.20
C SER A 171 -3.99 -5.34 9.57
N TYR A 172 -5.28 -5.23 9.24
CA TYR A 172 -5.85 -4.05 8.59
C TYR A 172 -6.19 -2.95 9.60
N ASP A 173 -6.34 -3.29 10.88
CA ASP A 173 -6.72 -2.36 11.95
C ASP A 173 -5.81 -1.13 11.99
N TYR A 174 -4.50 -1.34 11.77
CA TYR A 174 -3.52 -0.26 11.70
C TYR A 174 -3.85 0.78 10.63
N PHE A 175 -4.12 0.34 9.39
CA PHE A 175 -4.45 1.24 8.29
C PHE A 175 -5.85 1.82 8.44
N MET A 176 -6.81 1.08 8.98
CA MET A 176 -8.16 1.57 9.27
C MET A 176 -8.16 2.69 10.33
N ASP A 177 -7.34 2.55 11.36
CA ASP A 177 -7.12 3.61 12.35
C ASP A 177 -6.44 4.83 11.75
N LEU A 178 -5.55 4.63 10.79
CA LEU A 178 -4.86 5.71 10.12
C LEU A 178 -5.78 6.46 9.15
N LEU A 179 -6.60 5.76 8.37
CA LEU A 179 -7.64 6.36 7.52
C LEU A 179 -8.58 7.24 8.33
N ALA A 180 -9.06 6.75 9.47
CA ALA A 180 -9.94 7.51 10.36
C ALA A 180 -9.29 8.80 10.91
N LYS A 181 -7.95 8.84 11.03
CA LYS A 181 -7.20 10.03 11.46
C LYS A 181 -6.91 10.98 10.30
N THR A 182 -6.56 10.45 9.12
CA THR A 182 -6.08 11.24 7.98
C THR A 182 -7.16 12.06 7.30
N GLU A 183 -8.42 11.61 7.28
CA GLU A 183 -9.50 12.37 6.63
C GLU A 183 -9.90 13.65 7.38
N HIS A 184 -9.62 13.71 8.68
CA HIS A 184 -10.06 14.78 9.55
C HIS A 184 -8.94 15.31 10.46
N PRO A 185 -7.82 15.80 9.89
CA PRO A 185 -6.70 16.31 10.69
C PRO A 185 -7.08 17.60 11.46
N GLU A 186 -8.13 18.28 11.02
CA GLU A 186 -8.64 19.54 11.57
C GLU A 186 -9.68 19.35 12.69
N TRP A 187 -10.09 18.12 12.97
CA TRP A 187 -11.19 17.82 13.91
C TRP A 187 -10.63 17.55 15.30
N GLU A 188 -10.79 18.50 16.21
CA GLU A 188 -10.48 18.29 17.63
C GLU A 188 -11.68 17.69 18.34
N ILE A 189 -11.55 16.47 18.88
CA ILE A 189 -12.57 15.89 19.75
C ILE A 189 -12.36 16.46 21.16
N LYS A 190 -13.24 17.38 21.58
CA LYS A 190 -13.27 17.92 22.96
C LYS A 190 -14.61 17.56 23.60
N ASP A 191 -14.55 16.93 24.78
CA ASP A 191 -15.72 16.62 25.62
C ASP A 191 -16.90 15.97 24.86
N GLY A 192 -16.60 14.99 23.99
CA GLY A 192 -17.62 14.27 23.22
C GLY A 192 -18.22 15.06 22.04
N SER A 193 -17.66 16.23 21.70
CA SER A 193 -18.06 17.04 20.55
C SER A 193 -16.89 17.20 19.57
N VAL A 194 -17.20 17.14 18.27
CA VAL A 194 -16.22 17.40 17.20
C VAL A 194 -16.15 18.90 16.95
N VAL A 195 -15.00 19.49 17.23
CA VAL A 195 -14.73 20.91 17.00
C VAL A 195 -14.03 21.07 15.65
N PHE A 196 -14.74 21.65 14.70
CA PHE A 196 -14.18 22.05 13.41
C PHE A 196 -13.36 23.33 13.61
N GLN A 197 -12.06 23.28 13.32
CA GLN A 197 -11.29 24.51 13.22
C GLN A 197 -11.88 25.38 12.12
N LYS A 198 -12.10 26.67 12.42
CA LYS A 198 -12.56 27.66 11.43
C LYS A 198 -11.62 27.56 10.24
N ALA A 199 -12.18 27.35 9.04
CA ALA A 199 -11.39 27.27 7.81
C ALA A 199 -10.33 28.37 7.83
N LYS A 200 -9.04 27.97 7.78
CA LYS A 200 -7.96 28.93 7.50
C LYS A 200 -8.46 29.74 6.31
N GLU A 201 -8.52 31.06 6.43
CA GLU A 201 -8.93 31.95 5.34
C GLU A 201 -8.02 31.64 4.14
N THR A 202 -8.49 30.76 3.25
CA THR A 202 -7.70 30.17 2.18
C THR A 202 -7.62 31.19 1.07
N ALA A 203 -6.56 32.00 1.14
CA ALA A 203 -6.20 33.07 0.21
C ALA A 203 -7.24 34.21 0.13
N PRO A 204 -6.80 35.47 -0.01
CA PRO A 204 -7.73 36.54 -0.37
C PRO A 204 -8.49 36.10 -1.62
N CYS A 205 -9.82 36.25 -1.60
CA CYS A 205 -10.70 35.99 -2.74
C CYS A 205 -9.99 36.54 -3.99
N LYS A 206 -9.58 35.66 -4.92
CA LYS A 206 -8.83 36.08 -6.11
C LYS A 206 -9.71 37.10 -6.82
N GLU A 207 -9.33 38.38 -6.76
CA GLU A 207 -10.03 39.42 -7.50
C GLU A 207 -10.06 38.98 -8.97
N ILE A 208 -11.26 38.94 -9.56
CA ILE A 208 -11.42 38.59 -10.97
C ILE A 208 -10.50 39.52 -11.77
N PRO A 209 -9.60 39.01 -12.63
CA PRO A 209 -8.58 39.81 -13.30
C PRO A 209 -9.21 40.66 -14.42
N SER A 210 -10.02 41.63 -14.01
CA SER A 210 -10.84 42.51 -14.85
C SER A 210 -9.99 43.27 -15.85
N LEU A 211 -8.83 43.77 -15.42
CA LEU A 211 -7.85 44.43 -16.29
C LEU A 211 -7.29 43.50 -17.38
N GLN A 212 -7.07 42.23 -17.07
CA GLN A 212 -6.57 41.27 -18.06
C GLN A 212 -7.63 40.98 -19.12
N LEU A 213 -8.90 40.81 -18.71
CA LEU A 213 -10.01 40.67 -19.65
C LEU A 213 -10.17 41.91 -20.54
N ILE A 214 -10.13 43.12 -19.96
CA ILE A 214 -10.26 44.37 -20.72
C ILE A 214 -9.16 44.47 -21.79
N ASN A 215 -7.91 44.19 -21.43
CA ASN A 215 -6.79 44.24 -22.38
C ASN A 215 -6.92 43.20 -23.49
N GLN A 216 -7.39 41.98 -23.17
CA GLN A 216 -7.65 40.95 -24.18
C GLN A 216 -8.79 41.35 -25.13
N THR A 217 -9.88 41.92 -24.60
CA THR A 217 -11.00 42.41 -25.42
C THR A 217 -10.57 43.54 -26.36
N LEU A 218 -9.79 44.51 -25.86
CA LEU A 218 -9.26 45.61 -26.67
C LEU A 218 -8.26 45.12 -27.73
N SER A 219 -7.38 44.18 -27.38
CA SER A 219 -6.44 43.59 -28.34
C SER A 219 -7.17 42.84 -29.45
N TYR A 220 -8.21 42.09 -29.10
CA TYR A 220 -9.04 41.37 -30.06
C TYR A 220 -9.78 42.33 -31.01
N ALA A 221 -10.41 43.38 -30.48
CA ALA A 221 -11.08 44.40 -31.28
C ALA A 221 -10.10 45.09 -32.25
N ARG A 222 -8.89 45.42 -31.78
CA ARG A 222 -7.86 46.07 -32.61
C ARG A 222 -7.32 45.17 -33.73
N GLU A 223 -7.18 43.87 -33.49
CA GLU A 223 -6.78 42.91 -34.54
C GLU A 223 -7.88 42.71 -35.59
N LEU A 224 -9.16 42.73 -35.19
CA LEU A 224 -10.29 42.68 -36.14
C LEU A 224 -10.38 43.92 -37.03
N GLU A 225 -10.17 45.12 -36.46
CA GLU A 225 -10.14 46.38 -37.23
C GLU A 225 -8.94 46.49 -38.16
N ARG A 226 -7.88 45.67 -37.98
CA ARG A 226 -6.67 45.69 -38.82
C ARG A 226 -6.87 45.02 -40.19
N ILE A 227 -7.97 44.28 -40.39
CA ILE A 227 -8.26 43.52 -41.62
C ILE A 227 -9.23 44.29 -42.55
N VAL A 228 -9.76 45.43 -42.12
CA VAL A 228 -10.52 46.38 -42.96
C VAL A 228 -9.58 47.43 -43.54
#